data_AF-A0A820C9S1-F1
#
_entry.id   AF-A0A820C9S1-F1
#
_cell.length_a   1.000
_cell.length_b   1.000
_cell.length_c   1.000
_cell.angle_alpha   90.00
_cell.angle_beta   90.00
_cell.angle_gamma   90.00
#
_symmetry.space_group_name_H-M   'P 1'
#
loop_
_entity.id
_entity.type
_entity.pdbx_description
1 polymer ?
#
loop_
_entity_poly.entity_id
_entity_poly.type
_entity_poly.pdbx_seq_one_letter_code
_entity_poly.pdbx_strand_id
1 'polypeptide(L)'
;INDGIYGTFNAIIFDHKVFIVHYIKINDDNESCDQFKSVIFGPTCDSIDCIAHSIDLPLLNIGDVLWFPDVGSYTSACASNFNGFQTKKYIFIWKN
;
A
#
# COMPACT_ATOMS: atom_id res chain seq x y z
N ILE A 1 2.57 3.91 5.07
CA ILE A 1 3.28 3.91 3.77
C ILE A 1 2.99 5.22 3.02
N ASN A 2 3.56 5.43 1.83
CA ASN A 2 3.52 6.71 1.11
C ASN A 2 2.30 6.89 0.17
N ASP A 3 1.31 6.01 0.26
CA ASP A 3 0.01 6.10 -0.43
C ASP A 3 -1.07 5.57 0.53
N GLY A 4 -2.33 5.96 0.33
CA GLY A 4 -3.41 5.73 1.29
C GLY A 4 -4.80 5.76 0.66
N ILE A 5 -5.84 5.78 1.49
CA ILE A 5 -7.24 5.76 1.04
C ILE A 5 -7.63 7.03 0.28
N TYR A 6 -6.92 8.14 0.50
CA TYR A 6 -7.12 9.38 -0.27
C TYR A 6 -6.46 9.34 -1.64
N GLY A 7 -5.59 8.35 -1.87
CA GLY A 7 -4.84 8.10 -3.09
C GLY A 7 -5.32 6.84 -3.81
N THR A 8 -4.41 5.89 -4.07
CA THR A 8 -4.70 4.66 -4.82
C THR A 8 -5.73 3.77 -4.12
N PHE A 9 -5.73 3.76 -2.78
CA PHE A 9 -6.55 2.84 -1.98
C PHE A 9 -7.96 3.34 -1.68
N ASN A 10 -8.43 4.39 -2.35
CA ASN A 10 -9.82 4.88 -2.18
C ASN A 10 -10.89 3.81 -2.49
N ALA A 11 -10.55 2.84 -3.33
CA ALA A 11 -11.41 1.69 -3.65
C ALA A 11 -11.80 0.87 -2.40
N ILE A 12 -11.04 0.94 -1.31
CA ILE A 12 -11.44 0.32 -0.03
C ILE A 12 -12.77 0.90 0.46
N ILE A 13 -12.93 2.22 0.35
CA ILE A 13 -14.10 2.94 0.83
C ILE A 13 -15.23 2.89 -0.21
N PHE A 14 -14.91 3.14 -1.48
CA PHE A 14 -15.93 3.34 -2.52
C PHE A 14 -16.32 2.07 -3.29
N ASP A 15 -15.45 1.06 -3.34
CA ASP A 15 -15.63 -0.17 -4.12
C ASP A 15 -15.53 -1.44 -3.24
N HIS A 16 -15.38 -1.27 -1.92
CA HIS A 16 -15.20 -2.34 -0.94
C HIS A 16 -14.07 -3.33 -1.30
N LYS A 17 -13.06 -2.82 -2.00
CA LYS A 17 -11.97 -3.63 -2.52
C LYS A 17 -11.04 -4.08 -1.40
N VAL A 18 -10.74 -5.37 -1.38
CA VAL A 18 -9.71 -5.95 -0.51
C VAL A 18 -8.42 -6.12 -1.31
N PHE A 19 -7.34 -5.48 -0.87
CA PHE A 19 -6.05 -5.55 -1.55
C PHE A 19 -5.20 -6.67 -0.98
N ILE A 20 -4.56 -7.43 -1.87
CA ILE A 20 -3.53 -8.40 -1.49
C ILE A 20 -2.22 -7.65 -1.30
N VAL A 21 -1.55 -7.88 -0.17
CA VAL A 21 -0.30 -7.22 0.18
C VAL A 21 0.86 -8.19 0.01
N HIS A 22 1.86 -7.75 -0.73
CA HIS A 22 3.15 -8.42 -0.82
C HIS A 22 4.25 -7.48 -0.33
N TYR A 23 5.39 -8.05 0.06
CA TYR A 23 6.52 -7.29 0.57
C TYR A 23 7.83 -7.75 -0.08
N ILE A 24 8.81 -6.86 -0.08
CA ILE A 24 10.20 -7.11 -0.50
C ILE A 24 11.10 -6.48 0.57
N LYS A 25 11.90 -7.30 1.24
CA LYS A 25 12.96 -6.84 2.14
C LYS A 25 14.18 -6.47 1.29
N ILE A 26 14.63 -5.22 1.39
CA ILE A 26 15.72 -4.72 0.53
C ILE A 26 17.09 -5.15 1.05
N ASN A 27 17.26 -5.16 2.37
CA ASN A 27 18.47 -5.65 3.03
C ASN A 27 18.12 -6.99 3.70
N ASP A 28 18.35 -8.08 2.98
CA ASP A 28 17.96 -9.43 3.39
C ASP A 28 19.02 -10.06 4.32
N ASP A 29 19.12 -9.53 5.54
CA ASP A 29 20.05 -10.01 6.56
C ASP A 29 19.49 -11.25 7.29
N ASN A 30 19.10 -12.33 6.57
CA ASN A 30 18.71 -13.63 7.16
C ASN A 30 17.88 -13.55 8.47
N GLU A 31 16.97 -12.58 8.58
CA GLU A 31 16.14 -12.41 9.77
C GLU A 31 15.08 -13.51 9.82
N SER A 32 14.65 -13.89 11.03
CA SER A 32 13.67 -14.96 11.22
C SER A 32 12.39 -14.73 10.41
N CYS A 33 11.81 -15.81 9.87
CA CYS A 33 10.54 -15.80 9.13
C CYS A 33 9.30 -15.60 10.04
N ASP A 34 9.48 -15.06 11.24
CA ASP A 34 8.37 -14.86 12.18
C ASP A 34 7.42 -13.81 11.62
N GLN A 35 6.13 -14.12 11.64
CA GLN A 35 5.09 -13.20 11.20
C GLN A 35 4.34 -12.60 12.38
N PHE A 36 4.04 -11.31 12.27
CA PHE A 36 3.36 -10.53 13.28
C PHE A 36 2.08 -9.95 12.71
N LYS A 37 1.03 -9.95 13.54
CA LYS A 37 -0.21 -9.24 13.22
C LYS A 37 0.07 -7.75 13.13
N SER A 38 -0.18 -7.21 11.94
CA SER A 38 0.21 -5.87 11.55
C SER A 38 -0.97 -5.08 10.99
N VAL A 39 -0.86 -3.76 11.03
CA VAL A 39 -1.83 -2.81 10.45
C VAL A 39 -1.07 -1.87 9.53
N ILE A 40 -1.59 -1.62 8.33
CA ILE A 40 -0.98 -0.70 7.37
C ILE A 40 -1.79 0.59 7.32
N PHE A 41 -1.14 1.71 7.63
CA PHE A 41 -1.70 3.05 7.48
C PHE A 41 -1.13 3.76 6.24
N GLY A 42 -1.94 4.64 5.66
CA GLY A 42 -1.49 5.63 4.69
C GLY A 42 -0.74 6.80 5.33
N PRO A 43 -0.36 7.82 4.55
CA PRO A 43 0.52 8.91 5.00
C PRO A 43 -0.22 10.07 5.67
N THR A 44 -1.55 10.06 5.70
CA THR A 44 -2.33 11.23 6.13
C THR A 44 -2.47 11.29 7.65
N CYS A 45 -2.92 12.44 8.15
CA CYS A 45 -3.21 12.63 9.57
C CYS A 45 -4.61 12.13 9.98
N ASP A 46 -5.39 11.60 9.03
CA ASP A 46 -6.71 11.07 9.30
C ASP A 46 -6.60 9.62 9.78
N SER A 47 -7.25 9.31 10.91
CA SER A 47 -7.17 7.99 11.53
C SER A 47 -7.87 6.91 10.68
N ILE A 48 -8.75 7.30 9.77
CA ILE A 48 -9.41 6.37 8.84
C ILE A 48 -8.52 5.96 7.68
N ASP A 49 -7.36 6.60 7.47
CA ASP A 49 -6.40 6.27 6.41
C ASP A 49 -5.64 4.97 6.71
N CYS A 50 -6.41 3.89 6.77
CA CYS A 50 -5.98 2.54 7.05
C CYS A 50 -6.29 1.64 5.86
N ILE A 51 -5.27 0.94 5.37
CA ILE A 51 -5.32 0.14 4.15
C ILE A 51 -5.63 -1.33 4.47
N ALA A 52 -5.08 -1.84 5.57
CA ALA A 52 -5.26 -3.23 5.95
C ALA A 52 -5.18 -3.39 7.47
N HIS A 53 -6.07 -4.21 8.02
CA HIS A 53 -6.09 -4.58 9.43
C HIS A 53 -5.71 -6.05 9.60
N SER A 54 -4.92 -6.36 10.62
CA SER A 54 -4.67 -7.74 11.09
C SER A 54 -4.04 -8.66 10.04
N ILE A 55 -3.12 -8.14 9.24
CA ILE A 55 -2.37 -8.91 8.24
C ILE A 55 -1.11 -9.49 8.87
N ASP A 56 -0.70 -10.67 8.41
CA ASP A 56 0.56 -11.28 8.84
C ASP A 56 1.70 -10.78 7.97
N LEU A 57 2.64 -10.05 8.57
CA LEU A 57 3.85 -9.56 7.92
C LEU A 57 5.07 -9.90 8.77
N PRO A 58 6.24 -10.14 8.16
CA PRO A 58 7.47 -10.19 8.92
C PRO A 58 7.81 -8.81 9.50
N LEU A 59 8.83 -8.74 10.34
CA LEU A 59 9.41 -7.46 10.70
C LEU A 59 10.00 -6.78 9.44
N LEU A 60 9.49 -5.59 9.14
CA LEU A 60 9.92 -4.75 8.02
C LEU A 60 10.61 -3.50 8.54
N ASN A 61 11.62 -3.05 7.80
CA ASN A 61 12.40 -1.87 8.08
C ASN A 61 12.01 -0.70 7.16
N ILE A 62 12.39 0.52 7.56
CA ILE A 62 12.25 1.70 6.70
C ILE A 62 13.07 1.46 5.43
N GLY A 63 12.40 1.59 4.27
CA GLY A 63 13.00 1.33 2.97
C GLY A 63 12.57 0.00 2.35
N ASP A 64 12.07 -0.94 3.14
CA ASP A 64 11.40 -2.13 2.60
C ASP A 64 10.14 -1.74 1.83
N VAL A 65 9.83 -2.53 0.81
CA VAL A 65 8.79 -2.17 -0.16
C VAL A 65 7.58 -3.06 0.06
N LEU A 66 6.41 -2.42 0.17
CA LEU A 66 5.13 -3.09 0.00
C LEU A 66 4.63 -2.87 -1.42
N TRP A 67 4.13 -3.93 -2.06
CA TRP A 67 3.51 -3.83 -3.37
C TRP A 67 2.17 -4.55 -3.40
N PHE A 68 1.27 -4.03 -4.24
CA PHE A 68 -0.12 -4.43 -4.30
C PHE A 68 -0.47 -4.73 -5.77
N PRO A 69 -0.85 -5.97 -6.12
CA PRO A 69 -1.34 -6.30 -7.46
C PRO A 69 -2.75 -5.77 -7.69
N ASP A 70 -3.19 -5.87 -8.95
CA ASP A 70 -4.59 -5.67 -9.36
C ASP A 70 -5.16 -4.28 -9.03
N VAL A 71 -4.30 -3.27 -8.94
CA VAL A 71 -4.67 -1.88 -8.62
C VAL A 71 -5.05 -1.03 -9.84
N GLY A 72 -5.51 -1.65 -10.94
CA GLY A 72 -5.78 -0.95 -12.20
C GLY A 72 -7.15 -0.25 -12.31
N SER A 73 -8.18 -0.79 -11.66
CA SER A 73 -9.56 -0.29 -11.75
C SER A 73 -10.00 0.42 -10.47
N TYR A 74 -10.71 1.54 -10.63
CA TYR A 74 -11.33 2.33 -9.54
C TYR A 74 -10.36 2.76 -8.42
N THR A 75 -9.07 2.83 -8.73
CA THR A 75 -8.01 3.26 -7.80
C THR A 75 -7.62 4.70 -8.11
N SER A 76 -6.49 4.91 -8.78
CA SER A 76 -5.88 6.21 -9.04
C SER A 76 -6.75 7.19 -9.84
N ALA A 77 -7.80 6.70 -10.54
CA ALA A 77 -8.79 7.51 -11.22
C ALA A 77 -9.58 8.43 -10.26
N CYS A 78 -9.84 7.98 -9.04
CA CYS A 78 -10.59 8.72 -8.01
C CYS A 78 -9.67 9.31 -6.91
N ALA A 79 -8.35 9.21 -7.08
CA ALA A 79 -7.38 9.70 -6.10
C ALA A 79 -7.34 11.23 -6.02
N SER A 80 -7.31 11.74 -4.80
CA SER A 80 -7.16 13.14 -4.44
C SER A 80 -5.73 13.47 -4.01
N ASN A 81 -5.42 14.76 -3.86
CA ASN A 81 -4.16 15.23 -3.28
C ASN A 81 -4.36 15.72 -1.83
N PHE A 82 -5.17 15.00 -1.04
CA PHE A 82 -5.37 15.33 0.37
C PHE A 82 -4.02 15.36 1.11
N ASN A 83 -3.83 16.31 2.04
CA ASN A 83 -2.55 16.64 2.68
C ASN A 83 -1.39 16.96 1.71
N GLY A 84 -1.68 17.23 0.43
CA GLY A 84 -0.67 17.58 -0.57
C GLY A 84 0.12 16.39 -1.13
N PHE A 85 -0.25 15.15 -0.80
CA PHE A 85 0.45 13.97 -1.30
C PHE A 85 0.11 13.69 -2.76
N GLN A 86 1.12 13.58 -3.62
CA GLN A 86 0.96 13.08 -4.99
C GLN A 86 1.33 11.60 -5.06
N THR A 87 0.35 10.77 -5.41
CA THR A 87 0.49 9.31 -5.44
C THR A 87 0.55 8.74 -6.87
N LYS A 88 0.63 9.62 -7.88
CA LYS A 88 0.48 9.27 -9.30
C LYS A 88 1.84 9.28 -10.01
N LYS A 89 2.55 8.16 -9.96
CA LYS A 89 3.71 7.90 -10.84
C LYS A 89 3.47 6.60 -11.61
N TYR A 90 3.22 6.72 -12.92
CA TYR A 90 3.00 5.58 -13.78
C TYR A 90 4.24 5.26 -14.61
N ILE A 91 4.56 3.98 -14.69
CA ILE A 91 5.58 3.45 -15.59
C ILE A 91 4.87 2.43 -16.48
N PHE A 92 4.80 2.72 -17.78
CA PHE A 92 4.18 1.82 -18.75
C PHE A 92 5.25 0.88 -19.30
N ILE A 93 5.04 -0.43 -19.13
CA ILE A 93 5.89 -1.47 -19.67
C ILE A 93 5.08 -2.19 -20.75
N TRP A 94 5.56 -2.17 -21.98
CA TRP A 94 4.96 -2.89 -23.11
C TRP A 94 5.94 -3.94 -23.60
N LYS A 95 5.44 -5.15 -23.82
CA LYS A 95 6.23 -6.29 -24.30
C LYS A 95 5.56 -6.84 -25.57
N ASN A 96 6.34 -6.93 -26.63
CA ASN A 96 5.95 -7.53 -27.92
C ASN A 96 5.83 -9.04 -27.83
#